data_AF-H7FWC9-F1
#
_entry.id   AF-H7FWC9-F1
#
_cell.length_a   1.000
_cell.length_b   1.000
_cell.length_c   1.000
_cell.angle_alpha   90.00
_cell.angle_beta   90.00
_cell.angle_gamma   90.00
#
_symmetry.space_group_name_H-M   'P 1'
#
loop_
_entity.id
_entity.type
_entity.pdbx_description
1 polymer ?
#
loop_
_entity_poly.entity_id
_entity_poly.type
_entity_poly.pdbx_seq_one_letter_code
_entity_poly.pdbx_strand_id
1 'polypeptide(L)'
;MKKVNVTDTLNESIALLENRQKQELRILKEQFELTYDSLKPLNIIKGAFKEIATTSDLKGNIINNVIGISTGYITKKLLLGSSHNPVRRVLGTVLQFVITNVVSKHADPLKN
;
A
#
# COMPACT_ATOMS: atom_id res chain seq x y z
N MET A 1 5.24 -15.52 -68.87
CA MET A 1 5.44 -14.74 -67.63
C MET A 1 4.52 -13.53 -67.69
N LYS A 2 3.59 -13.37 -66.74
CA LYS A 2 2.69 -12.20 -66.67
C LYS A 2 3.55 -10.95 -66.47
N LYS A 3 3.43 -9.94 -67.34
CA LYS A 3 4.11 -8.65 -67.14
C LYS A 3 3.61 -8.07 -65.83
N VAL A 4 4.51 -7.87 -64.88
CA VAL A 4 4.20 -7.16 -63.64
C VAL A 4 3.81 -5.74 -64.02
N ASN A 5 2.55 -5.39 -63.77
CA ASN A 5 2.05 -4.04 -64.00
C ASN A 5 2.43 -3.19 -62.80
N VAL A 6 3.41 -2.30 -63.00
CA VAL A 6 3.99 -1.44 -61.96
C VAL A 6 2.91 -0.61 -61.24
N THR A 7 1.85 -0.24 -61.94
CA THR A 7 0.71 0.48 -61.35
C THR A 7 -0.08 -0.38 -60.37
N ASP A 8 -0.27 -1.66 -60.67
CA ASP A 8 -0.99 -2.58 -59.77
C ASP A 8 -0.17 -2.83 -58.49
N THR A 9 1.14 -3.02 -58.63
CA THR A 9 2.05 -3.18 -57.47
C THR A 9 2.11 -1.92 -56.60
N LEU A 10 2.07 -0.74 -57.21
CA LEU A 10 2.04 0.53 -56.48
C LEU A 10 0.74 0.67 -55.68
N ASN A 11 -0.41 0.37 -56.29
CA ASN A 11 -1.71 0.44 -55.62
C ASN A 11 -1.82 -0.56 -54.47
N GLU A 12 -1.33 -1.79 -54.64
CA GLU A 12 -1.27 -2.79 -53.57
C GLU A 12 -0.38 -2.30 -52.42
N SER A 13 0.76 -1.68 -52.73
CA SER A 13 1.68 -1.13 -51.73
C SER A 13 1.03 0.04 -50.95
N ILE A 14 0.31 0.93 -51.64
CA ILE A 14 -0.44 2.02 -51.01
C ILE A 14 -1.49 1.45 -50.07
N ALA A 15 -2.31 0.50 -50.53
CA ALA A 15 -3.35 -0.11 -49.71
C ALA A 15 -2.77 -0.84 -48.48
N LEU A 16 -1.60 -1.47 -48.62
CA LEU A 16 -0.89 -2.10 -47.50
C LEU A 16 -0.41 -1.06 -46.49
N LEU A 17 0.20 0.03 -46.95
CA LEU A 17 0.69 1.11 -46.10
C LEU A 17 -0.44 1.83 -45.37
N GLU A 18 -1.57 2.10 -46.04
CA GLU A 18 -2.75 2.70 -45.41
C GLU A 18 -3.34 1.80 -44.32
N ASN A 19 -3.41 0.48 -44.58
CA ASN A 19 -3.88 -0.47 -43.56
C ASN A 19 -2.92 -0.53 -42.38
N ARG A 20 -1.61 -0.57 -42.62
CA ARG A 20 -0.60 -0.53 -41.55
C ARG A 20 -0.74 0.76 -40.73
N GLN A 21 -0.84 1.92 -41.38
CA GLN A 21 -0.99 3.20 -40.70
C GLN A 21 -2.26 3.23 -39.83
N LYS A 22 -3.39 2.73 -40.33
CA LYS A 22 -4.64 2.63 -39.55
C LYS A 22 -4.48 1.72 -38.34
N GLN A 23 -3.79 0.59 -38.49
CA GLN A 23 -3.52 -0.33 -37.39
C GLN A 23 -2.61 0.29 -36.33
N GLU A 24 -1.51 0.92 -36.75
CA GLU A 24 -0.56 1.60 -35.87
C GLU A 24 -1.22 2.73 -35.10
N LEU A 25 -2.06 3.54 -35.77
CA LEU A 25 -2.82 4.61 -35.11
C LEU A 25 -3.78 4.05 -34.05
N ARG A 26 -4.44 2.92 -34.34
CA ARG A 26 -5.32 2.27 -33.37
C ARG A 26 -4.56 1.80 -32.14
N ILE A 27 -3.43 1.10 -32.34
CA ILE A 27 -2.58 0.61 -31.25
C ILE A 27 -2.07 1.79 -30.42
N LEU A 28 -1.65 2.88 -31.06
CA LEU A 28 -1.17 4.08 -30.37
C LEU A 28 -2.26 4.69 -29.48
N LYS A 29 -3.50 4.77 -29.96
CA LYS A 29 -4.64 5.26 -29.16
C LYS A 29 -4.93 4.34 -27.97
N GLU A 30 -4.93 3.03 -28.18
CA GLU A 30 -5.13 2.04 -27.11
C GLU A 30 -4.04 2.16 -26.03
N GLN A 31 -2.77 2.25 -26.44
CA GLN A 31 -1.64 2.44 -25.52
C GLN A 31 -1.70 3.78 -24.79
N PHE A 32 -2.14 4.84 -25.46
CA PHE A 32 -2.33 6.14 -24.84
C PHE A 32 -3.38 6.09 -23.72
N GLU A 33 -4.56 5.52 -24.00
CA GLU A 33 -5.62 5.37 -23.00
C GLU A 33 -5.18 4.53 -21.81
N LEU A 34 -4.52 3.39 -22.07
CA LEU A 34 -3.98 2.54 -21.00
C LEU A 34 -2.92 3.27 -20.16
N THR A 35 -2.02 4.01 -20.80
CA THR A 35 -0.97 4.77 -20.11
C THR A 35 -1.60 5.89 -19.29
N TYR A 36 -2.52 6.66 -19.87
CA TYR A 36 -3.25 7.73 -19.19
C TYR A 36 -4.00 7.20 -17.96
N ASP A 37 -4.72 6.08 -18.12
CA ASP A 37 -5.39 5.40 -17.02
C ASP A 37 -4.40 4.94 -15.95
N SER A 38 -3.25 4.37 -16.34
CA SER A 38 -2.23 3.92 -15.38
C SER A 38 -1.64 5.06 -14.53
N LEU A 39 -1.55 6.26 -15.11
CA LEU A 39 -1.05 7.46 -14.46
C LEU A 39 -2.10 8.16 -13.58
N LYS A 40 -3.37 7.73 -13.62
CA LYS A 40 -4.38 8.24 -12.70
C LYS A 40 -3.95 7.93 -11.26
N PRO A 41 -4.00 8.91 -10.33
CA PRO A 41 -3.54 8.71 -8.95
C PRO A 41 -4.14 7.49 -8.26
N LEU A 42 -5.42 7.20 -8.52
CA LEU A 42 -6.11 6.02 -7.98
C LEU A 42 -5.45 4.71 -8.41
N ASN A 43 -5.01 4.61 -9.66
CA ASN A 43 -4.36 3.40 -10.20
C ASN A 43 -2.92 3.27 -9.72
N ILE A 44 -2.20 4.40 -9.57
CA ILE A 44 -0.86 4.43 -8.95
C ILE A 44 -0.94 3.94 -7.49
N ILE A 45 -1.87 4.49 -6.71
CA ILE A 45 -2.10 4.10 -5.32
C ILE A 45 -2.46 2.61 -5.26
N LYS A 46 -3.39 2.14 -6.10
CA LYS A 46 -3.77 0.72 -6.17
C LYS A 46 -2.59 -0.18 -6.50
N GLY A 47 -1.72 0.24 -7.44
CA GLY A 47 -0.48 -0.46 -7.79
C GLY A 47 0.47 -0.58 -6.59
N ALA A 48 0.76 0.56 -5.94
CA ALA A 48 1.62 0.62 -4.76
C ALA A 48 1.08 -0.23 -3.60
N PHE A 49 -0.21 -0.16 -3.29
CA PHE A 49 -0.82 -0.99 -2.25
C PHE A 49 -0.75 -2.48 -2.58
N LYS A 50 -0.96 -2.86 -3.84
CA LYS A 50 -0.84 -4.26 -4.27
C LYS A 50 0.59 -4.76 -4.10
N GLU A 51 1.57 -3.99 -4.54
CA GLU A 51 3.00 -4.32 -4.44
C GLU A 51 3.47 -4.44 -2.98
N ILE A 52 3.04 -3.51 -2.14
CA ILE A 52 3.24 -3.52 -0.69
C ILE A 52 2.58 -4.76 -0.04
N ALA A 53 1.36 -5.12 -0.45
CA ALA A 53 0.66 -6.26 0.12
C ALA A 53 1.27 -7.61 -0.30
N THR A 54 1.92 -7.67 -1.47
CA THR A 54 2.53 -8.89 -2.01
C THR A 54 3.98 -9.11 -1.57
N THR A 55 4.68 -8.08 -1.09
CA THR A 55 6.07 -8.19 -0.64
C THR A 55 6.13 -8.69 0.81
N SER A 56 6.67 -9.90 1.00
CA SER A 56 6.70 -10.59 2.30
C SER A 56 7.49 -9.82 3.38
N ASP A 57 8.53 -9.08 2.99
CA ASP A 57 9.35 -8.26 3.91
C ASP A 57 8.62 -7.01 4.40
N LEU A 58 7.75 -6.41 3.58
CA LEU A 58 7.01 -5.21 3.99
C LEU A 58 5.85 -5.52 4.93
N LYS A 59 5.27 -6.73 4.81
CA LYS A 59 4.18 -7.20 5.67
C LYS A 59 4.56 -7.12 7.16
N GLY A 60 5.76 -7.58 7.51
CA GLY A 60 6.27 -7.51 8.90
C GLY A 60 6.46 -6.08 9.40
N ASN A 61 7.04 -5.20 8.56
CA ASN A 61 7.31 -3.81 8.91
C ASN A 61 6.04 -2.96 9.06
N ILE A 62 5.03 -3.20 8.22
CA ILE A 62 3.74 -2.50 8.32
C ILE A 62 2.98 -2.95 9.56
N ILE A 63 2.92 -4.24 9.85
CA ILE A 63 2.27 -4.76 11.06
C ILE A 63 2.93 -4.14 12.29
N ASN A 64 4.27 -4.14 12.37
CA ASN A 64 4.99 -3.54 13.48
C ASN A 64 4.78 -2.02 13.59
N ASN A 65 4.75 -1.28 12.48
CA ASN A 65 4.49 0.16 12.49
C ASN A 65 3.05 0.49 12.89
N VAL A 66 2.06 -0.26 12.42
CA VAL A 66 0.65 -0.08 12.81
C VAL A 66 0.49 -0.35 14.30
N ILE A 67 1.10 -1.42 14.82
CA ILE A 67 1.12 -1.72 16.26
C ILE A 67 1.83 -0.61 17.03
N GLY A 68 2.97 -0.11 16.56
CA GLY A 68 3.70 0.99 17.21
C GLY A 68 2.90 2.30 17.27
N ILE A 69 2.22 2.65 16.18
CA ILE A 69 1.36 3.84 16.10
C ILE A 69 0.13 3.67 17.00
N SER A 70 -0.55 2.53 16.95
CA SER A 70 -1.72 2.28 17.79
C SER A 70 -1.34 2.24 19.26
N THR A 71 -0.24 1.56 19.61
CA THR A 71 0.26 1.47 20.98
C THR A 71 0.71 2.83 21.48
N GLY A 72 1.43 3.62 20.68
CA GLY A 72 1.83 4.98 21.02
C GLY A 72 0.63 5.92 21.21
N TYR A 73 -0.40 5.82 20.36
CA TYR A 73 -1.63 6.59 20.48
C TYR A 73 -2.46 6.20 21.71
N ILE A 74 -2.63 4.89 21.95
CA ILE A 74 -3.30 4.35 23.14
C ILE A 74 -2.56 4.77 24.40
N THR A 75 -1.22 4.67 24.42
CA THR A 75 -0.36 5.09 25.52
C THR A 75 -0.50 6.59 25.77
N LYS A 76 -0.43 7.43 24.74
CA LYS A 76 -0.61 8.88 24.87
C LYS A 76 -2.01 9.24 25.39
N LYS A 77 -3.04 8.55 24.90
CA LYS A 77 -4.44 8.81 25.26
C LYS A 77 -4.81 8.30 26.66
N LEU A 78 -4.27 7.16 27.09
CA LEU A 78 -4.55 6.55 28.40
C LEU A 78 -3.61 7.03 29.50
N LEU A 79 -2.32 7.25 29.22
CA LEU A 79 -1.31 7.62 30.23
C LEU A 79 -1.05 9.13 30.32
N LEU A 80 -1.02 9.86 29.19
CA LEU A 80 -0.64 11.29 29.17
C LEU A 80 -1.83 12.25 29.03
N GLY A 81 -3.03 11.79 28.68
CA GLY A 81 -4.23 12.64 28.58
C GLY A 81 -4.79 13.02 29.94
N SER A 82 -4.89 14.33 30.22
CA SER A 82 -5.68 14.87 31.34
C SER A 82 -7.16 14.69 31.03
N SER A 83 -7.73 13.56 31.42
CA SER A 83 -9.17 13.33 31.38
C SER A 83 -9.61 12.71 32.70
N HIS A 84 -10.65 13.30 33.31
CA HIS A 84 -11.29 12.93 34.58
C HIS A 84 -12.00 11.55 34.54
N ASN A 85 -11.61 10.64 33.64
CA ASN A 85 -12.39 9.47 33.27
C ASN A 85 -12.08 8.26 34.20
N PRO A 86 -13.09 7.66 34.86
CA PRO A 86 -12.94 6.52 35.79
C PRO A 86 -12.19 5.31 35.24
N VAL A 87 -12.17 5.12 33.91
CA VAL A 87 -11.44 4.03 33.26
C VAL A 87 -9.94 4.07 33.55
N ARG A 88 -9.33 5.27 33.62
CA ARG A 88 -7.90 5.41 33.96
C ARG A 88 -7.61 5.03 35.41
N ARG A 89 -8.54 5.30 36.33
CA ARG A 89 -8.41 4.91 37.75
C ARG A 89 -8.36 3.39 37.87
N VAL A 90 -9.25 2.69 37.17
CA VAL A 90 -9.26 1.22 37.12
C VAL A 90 -7.96 0.69 36.51
N LEU A 91 -7.55 1.21 35.35
CA LEU A 91 -6.31 0.76 34.70
C LEU A 91 -5.06 1.04 35.53
N GLY A 92 -4.99 2.20 36.18
CA GLY A 92 -3.90 2.57 37.09
C GLY A 92 -3.86 1.67 38.33
N THR A 93 -5.00 1.35 38.92
CA THR A 93 -5.09 0.41 40.04
C THR A 93 -4.70 -1.01 39.64
N VAL A 94 -5.10 -1.47 38.44
CA VAL A 94 -4.69 -2.79 37.92
C VAL A 94 -3.18 -2.83 37.66
N LEU A 95 -2.62 -1.81 37.02
CA LEU A 95 -1.17 -1.69 36.81
C LEU A 95 -0.40 -1.67 38.13
N GLN A 96 -0.86 -0.87 39.10
CA GLN A 96 -0.27 -0.81 40.42
C GLN A 96 -0.35 -2.16 41.13
N PHE A 97 -1.48 -2.87 41.05
CA PHE A 97 -1.64 -4.20 41.63
C PHE A 97 -0.72 -5.25 41.00
N VAL A 98 -0.51 -5.19 39.67
CA VAL A 98 0.43 -6.08 38.96
C VAL A 98 1.87 -5.78 39.38
N ILE A 99 2.28 -4.50 39.37
CA ILE A 99 3.63 -4.09 39.78
C ILE A 99 3.87 -4.47 41.25
N THR A 100 2.93 -4.18 42.14
CA THR A 100 3.04 -4.54 43.56
C THR A 100 3.10 -6.04 43.74
N ASN A 101 2.31 -6.85 43.04
CA ASN A 101 2.42 -8.32 43.16
C ASN A 101 3.74 -8.85 42.62
N VAL A 102 4.25 -8.29 41.52
CA VAL A 102 5.54 -8.72 40.95
C VAL A 102 6.68 -8.33 41.87
N VAL A 103 6.70 -7.08 42.34
CA VAL A 103 7.69 -6.58 43.29
C VAL A 103 7.57 -7.32 44.61
N SER A 104 6.39 -7.50 45.20
CA SER A 104 6.22 -8.25 46.46
C SER A 104 6.54 -9.74 46.36
N LYS A 105 6.52 -10.33 45.15
CA LYS A 105 6.97 -11.72 44.94
C LYS A 105 8.47 -11.86 44.71
N HIS A 106 9.17 -10.78 44.36
CA HIS A 106 10.62 -10.76 44.10
C HIS A 106 11.41 -9.91 45.11
N ALA A 107 10.73 -9.09 45.89
CA ALA A 107 11.27 -8.39 47.05
C ALA A 107 11.20 -9.38 48.20
N ASP A 108 12.33 -10.06 48.42
CA ASP A 108 12.65 -10.62 49.72
C ASP A 108 12.24 -9.64 50.81
N PRO A 109 11.71 -10.11 51.95
CA PRO A 109 11.25 -9.24 53.00
C PRO A 109 12.44 -8.40 53.46
N LEU A 110 12.46 -7.12 53.08
CA LEU A 110 13.31 -6.11 53.70
C LEU A 110 12.78 -5.92 55.12
N LYS A 111 13.18 -6.87 55.97
CA LYS A 111 13.13 -6.82 57.41
C LYS A 111 14.47 -6.27 57.86
N ASN A 112 14.48 -4.99 58.18
CA ASN A 112 15.18 -4.28 59.27
C ASN A 112 15.42 -2.83 58.87
#